data_AF-A0A931Q4F0-F1
#
_entry.id   AF-A0A931Q4F0-F1
#
_cell.length_a   1.000
_cell.length_b   1.000
_cell.length_c   1.000
_cell.angle_alpha   90.00
_cell.angle_beta   90.00
_cell.angle_gamma   90.00
#
_symmetry.space_group_name_H-M   'P 1'
#
loop_
_entity.id
_entity.type
_entity.pdbx_description
1 polymer ?
#
loop_
_entity_poly.entity_id
_entity_poly.type
_entity_poly.pdbx_seq_one_letter_code
_entity_poly.pdbx_strand_id
1 'polypeptide(L)'
;MRAQLKGKNKIQFTQRDVTTHTNVFRHVILGYAAIGGSNIAALNKEPQGVISQLKIIYKTQELPSHPLVAHPRIPEKIRQAVIDAVLKLAEDTEDQDMLKKVRLSRPMKVYYKRDYLPLERLELERYLIIGGE
;
A
#
# COMPACT_ATOMS: atom_id res chain seq x y z
N MET A 1 -6.56 5.66 3.16
CA MET A 1 -6.83 6.46 4.39
C MET A 1 -7.91 7.51 4.19
N ARG A 2 -7.75 8.50 3.29
CA ARG A 2 -8.73 9.60 3.08
C ARG A 2 -10.16 9.11 2.81
N ALA A 3 -10.33 8.15 1.90
CA ALA A 3 -11.62 7.53 1.59
C ALA A 3 -12.32 6.92 2.83
N GLN A 4 -11.56 6.29 3.73
CA GLN A 4 -12.13 5.72 4.95
C GLN A 4 -12.51 6.79 5.98
N LEU A 5 -11.63 7.77 6.23
CA LEU A 5 -11.90 8.80 7.24
C LEU A 5 -13.05 9.73 6.83
N LYS A 6 -13.04 10.24 5.58
CA LYS A 6 -14.09 11.13 5.08
C LYS A 6 -15.34 10.38 4.63
N GLY A 7 -15.17 9.32 3.85
CA GLY A 7 -16.28 8.58 3.25
C GLY A 7 -17.06 7.76 4.28
N LYS A 8 -16.36 6.88 5.00
CA LYS A 8 -16.97 5.94 5.95
C LYS A 8 -17.21 6.57 7.33
N ASN A 9 -16.21 7.25 7.90
CA ASN A 9 -16.28 7.74 9.28
C ASN A 9 -16.77 9.19 9.38
N LYS A 10 -17.00 9.89 8.25
CA LYS A 10 -17.46 11.28 8.18
C LYS A 10 -16.59 12.28 8.96
N ILE A 11 -15.31 11.97 9.14
CA ILE A 11 -14.35 12.84 9.83
C ILE A 11 -13.86 13.92 8.88
N GLN A 12 -14.10 15.18 9.24
CA GLN A 12 -13.57 16.34 8.53
C GLN A 12 -12.20 16.72 9.09
N PHE A 13 -11.27 17.09 8.19
CA PHE A 13 -9.92 17.52 8.56
C PHE A 13 -9.28 18.35 7.45
N THR A 14 -8.38 19.25 7.83
CA THR A 14 -7.46 19.95 6.93
C THR A 14 -6.26 19.07 6.66
N GLN A 15 -5.97 18.81 5.39
CA GLN A 15 -4.86 17.95 4.98
C GLN A 15 -3.61 18.78 4.66
N ARG A 16 -2.44 18.23 4.97
CA ARG A 16 -1.14 18.74 4.53
C ARG A 16 -0.30 17.55 4.08
N ASP A 17 0.16 17.59 2.84
CA ASP A 17 1.09 16.60 2.31
C ASP A 17 2.51 16.99 2.69
N VAL A 18 3.26 16.03 3.25
CA VAL A 18 4.62 16.24 3.79
C VAL A 18 5.68 15.44 3.04
N THR A 19 5.35 15.07 1.80
CA THR A 19 6.21 14.41 0.79
C THR A 19 6.58 12.95 1.10
N THR A 20 7.08 12.64 2.30
CA THR A 20 7.57 11.30 2.65
C THR A 20 6.87 10.73 3.88
N HIS A 21 6.78 9.39 3.94
CA HIS A 21 6.19 8.68 5.07
C HIS A 21 6.91 8.95 6.41
N THR A 22 8.22 9.14 6.39
CA THR A 22 9.04 9.47 7.58
C THR A 22 8.81 10.90 8.05
N ASN A 23 8.60 11.85 7.13
CA ASN A 23 8.29 13.23 7.50
C ASN A 23 6.96 13.37 8.25
N VAL A 24 5.99 12.48 7.99
CA VAL A 24 4.73 12.43 8.73
C VAL A 24 4.98 12.27 10.23
N PHE A 25 5.87 11.35 10.63
CA PHE A 25 6.19 11.10 12.03
C PHE A 25 6.83 12.31 12.70
N ARG A 26 7.79 12.96 12.01
CA ARG A 26 8.44 14.17 12.51
C ARG A 26 7.46 15.33 12.71
N HIS A 27 6.51 15.50 11.78
CA HIS A 27 5.50 16.56 11.91
C HIS A 27 4.59 16.37 13.13
N VAL A 28 4.28 15.13 13.49
CA VAL A 28 3.49 14.83 14.70
C VAL A 28 4.32 15.11 15.95
N ILE A 29 5.55 14.60 16.01
CA ILE A 29 6.43 14.76 17.17
C ILE A 29 6.75 16.24 17.43
N LEU A 30 7.03 17.01 16.37
CA LEU A 30 7.33 18.43 16.45
C LEU A 30 6.10 19.33 16.63
N GLY A 31 4.89 18.75 16.66
CA GLY A 31 3.64 19.50 16.86
C GLY A 31 3.15 20.29 15.63
N TYR A 32 3.76 20.11 14.46
CA TYR A 32 3.30 20.73 13.21
C TYR A 32 1.99 20.14 12.68
N ALA A 33 1.63 18.94 13.15
CA ALA A 33 0.34 18.31 12.89
C ALA A 33 -0.12 17.54 14.14
N ALA A 34 -1.42 17.60 14.45
CA ALA A 34 -1.97 16.86 15.59
C ALA A 34 -1.97 15.34 15.37
N ILE A 35 -2.18 14.90 14.11
CA ILE A 35 -2.27 13.49 13.71
C ILE A 35 -1.58 13.32 12.36
N GLY A 36 -0.89 12.19 12.17
CA GLY A 36 -0.21 11.82 10.92
C GLY A 36 -0.77 10.54 10.31
N GLY A 37 -0.83 10.48 8.98
CA GLY A 37 -1.22 9.30 8.21
C GLY A 37 -0.02 8.67 7.50
N SER A 38 0.37 7.46 7.89
CA SER A 38 1.47 6.71 7.27
C SER A 38 1.15 5.21 7.21
N ASN A 39 2.07 4.40 6.69
CA ASN A 39 1.94 2.94 6.68
C ASN A 39 2.83 2.28 7.76
N ILE A 40 2.44 1.08 8.19
CA ILE A 40 3.14 0.38 9.28
C ILE A 40 4.58 -0.01 8.91
N ALA A 41 4.84 -0.30 7.63
CA ALA A 41 6.16 -0.67 7.15
C ALA A 41 7.15 0.51 7.25
N ALA A 42 6.69 1.75 7.08
CA ALA A 42 7.50 2.94 7.30
C ALA A 42 7.75 3.17 8.79
N LEU A 43 6.73 3.04 9.65
CA LEU A 43 6.90 3.19 11.10
C LEU A 43 7.91 2.18 11.67
N ASN A 44 7.84 0.92 11.23
CA ASN A 44 8.75 -0.13 11.69
C ASN A 44 10.22 0.07 11.27
N LYS A 45 10.49 1.00 10.34
CA LYS A 45 11.86 1.37 9.94
C LYS A 45 12.41 2.55 10.74
N GLU A 46 11.58 3.22 11.55
CA GLU A 46 12.03 4.33 12.37
C GLU A 46 12.83 3.85 13.59
N PRO A 47 13.78 4.66 14.10
CA PRO A 47 14.45 4.37 15.36
C PRO A 47 13.47 4.24 16.52
N GLN A 48 13.81 3.43 17.53
CA GLN A 48 12.98 3.25 18.73
C GLN A 48 12.62 4.56 19.42
N GLY A 49 13.53 5.53 19.46
CA GLY A 49 13.27 6.86 20.03
C GLY A 49 12.22 7.67 19.29
N VAL A 50 11.96 7.39 18.00
CA VAL A 50 10.85 7.99 17.24
C VAL A 50 9.55 7.24 17.52
N ILE A 51 9.60 5.91 17.49
CA ILE A 51 8.42 5.06 17.71
C ILE A 51 7.81 5.29 19.09
N SER A 52 8.65 5.43 20.14
CA SER A 52 8.19 5.64 21.53
C SER A 52 7.45 6.95 21.75
N GLN A 53 7.63 7.94 20.87
CA GLN A 53 6.95 9.25 20.93
C GLN A 53 5.60 9.24 20.18
N LEU A 54 5.25 8.14 19.52
CA LEU A 54 4.06 8.02 18.68
C LEU A 54 3.10 6.98 19.26
N LYS A 55 1.80 7.23 19.08
CA LYS A 55 0.75 6.28 19.42
C LYS A 55 -0.12 6.01 18.20
N ILE A 56 -0.27 4.74 17.84
CA ILE A 56 -1.24 4.33 16.82
C ILE A 56 -2.64 4.46 17.43
N ILE A 57 -3.44 5.38 16.89
CA ILE A 57 -4.83 5.61 17.32
C ILE A 57 -5.87 5.00 16.39
N TYR A 58 -5.47 4.62 15.17
CA TYR A 58 -6.36 4.06 14.17
C TYR A 58 -5.59 3.23 13.14
N LYS A 59 -6.11 2.05 12.78
CA LYS A 59 -5.59 1.22 11.70
C LYS A 59 -6.66 1.14 10.60
N THR A 60 -6.30 1.53 9.38
CA THR A 60 -7.17 1.38 8.22
C THR A 60 -7.38 -0.09 7.88
N GLN A 61 -8.47 -0.42 7.19
CA GLN A 61 -8.64 -1.78 6.65
C GLN A 61 -7.42 -2.17 5.81
N GLU A 62 -7.01 -3.43 5.92
CA GLU A 62 -5.97 -3.98 5.07
C GLU A 62 -6.48 -4.05 3.63
N LEU A 63 -5.66 -3.54 2.72
CA LEU A 63 -5.91 -3.63 1.29
C LEU A 63 -4.94 -4.66 0.70
N PRO A 64 -5.35 -5.38 -0.36
CA PRO A 64 -4.42 -6.24 -1.08
C PRO A 64 -3.19 -5.45 -1.54
N SER A 65 -2.04 -6.11 -1.53
CA SER A 65 -0.77 -5.55 -2.00
C SER A 65 -0.81 -5.28 -3.51
N HIS A 66 0.23 -4.66 -4.05
CA HIS A 66 0.32 -4.36 -5.47
C HIS A 66 0.30 -5.63 -6.34
N PRO A 67 -0.63 -5.75 -7.31
CA PRO A 67 -0.66 -6.88 -8.21
C PRO A 67 0.37 -6.75 -9.33
N LEU A 68 0.86 -7.89 -9.81
CA LEU A 68 1.39 -8.00 -11.17
C LEU A 68 0.22 -8.20 -12.13
N VAL A 69 0.05 -7.29 -13.10
CA VAL A 69 -1.11 -7.29 -14.01
C VAL A 69 -0.64 -7.46 -15.45
N ALA A 70 -1.32 -8.33 -16.19
CA ALA A 70 -1.10 -8.51 -17.63
C ALA A 70 -2.26 -7.92 -18.42
N HIS A 71 -1.94 -7.25 -19.53
CA HIS A 71 -2.94 -6.66 -20.42
C HIS A 71 -3.75 -7.76 -21.15
N PRO A 72 -5.09 -7.62 -21.32
CA PRO A 72 -5.93 -8.64 -21.98
C PRO A 72 -5.51 -9.01 -23.40
N ARG A 73 -4.86 -8.08 -24.12
CA ARG A 73 -4.24 -8.30 -25.44
C ARG A 73 -3.25 -9.47 -25.49
N ILE A 74 -2.61 -9.82 -24.37
CA ILE A 74 -1.66 -10.93 -24.30
C ILE A 74 -2.46 -12.24 -24.24
N PRO A 75 -2.20 -13.23 -25.12
CA PRO A 75 -2.91 -14.50 -25.11
C PRO A 75 -2.94 -15.16 -23.73
N GLU A 76 -4.09 -15.75 -23.37
CA GLU A 76 -4.31 -16.34 -22.05
C GLU A 76 -3.26 -17.38 -21.68
N LYS A 77 -2.88 -18.24 -22.64
CA LYS A 77 -1.84 -19.25 -22.47
C LYS A 77 -0.50 -18.64 -22.01
N ILE A 78 -0.13 -17.47 -22.55
CA ILE A 78 1.11 -16.77 -22.17
C ILE A 78 0.95 -16.17 -20.77
N ARG A 79 -0.19 -15.53 -20.48
CA ARG A 79 -0.46 -14.97 -19.15
C ARG A 79 -0.38 -16.06 -18.06
N GLN A 80 -0.96 -17.23 -18.33
CA GLN A 80 -0.96 -18.35 -17.38
C GLN A 80 0.45 -18.93 -17.21
N ALA A 81 1.21 -19.10 -18.29
CA ALA A 81 2.60 -19.57 -18.21
C ALA A 81 3.49 -18.64 -17.36
N VAL A 82 3.32 -17.32 -17.48
CA VAL A 82 4.05 -16.35 -16.64
C VAL A 82 3.62 -16.44 -15.17
N ILE A 83 2.31 -16.56 -14.90
CA ILE A 83 1.81 -16.75 -13.53
C ILE A 83 2.42 -18.00 -12.90
N ASP A 84 2.39 -19.12 -13.62
CA ASP A 84 2.90 -20.40 -13.13
C ASP A 84 4.42 -20.35 -12.90
N ALA A 85 5.16 -19.70 -13.80
CA ALA A 85 6.60 -19.48 -13.63
C ALA A 85 6.92 -18.66 -12.37
N VAL A 86 6.21 -17.55 -12.12
CA VAL A 86 6.42 -16.73 -10.92
C VAL A 86 6.09 -17.50 -9.64
N LEU A 87 5.03 -18.30 -9.65
CA LEU A 87 4.65 -19.11 -8.50
C LEU A 87 5.67 -20.23 -8.25
N LYS A 88 6.17 -20.88 -9.31
CA LYS A 88 7.22 -21.91 -9.19
C LYS A 88 8.53 -21.35 -8.63
N LEU A 89 8.95 -20.17 -9.08
CA LEU A 89 10.12 -19.47 -8.51
C LEU A 89 9.95 -19.14 -7.02
N ALA A 90 8.71 -19.04 -6.53
CA ALA A 90 8.46 -18.79 -5.12
C ALA A 90 8.52 -20.06 -4.25
N GLU A 91 8.60 -21.25 -4.85
CA GLU A 91 8.71 -22.53 -4.14
C GLU A 91 10.17 -22.89 -3.79
N ASP A 92 11.14 -22.38 -4.57
CA ASP A 92 12.58 -22.60 -4.35
C ASP A 92 13.19 -21.51 -3.46
N THR A 93 13.99 -21.91 -2.47
CA THR A 93 14.66 -21.00 -1.53
C THR A 93 15.67 -20.06 -2.20
N GLU A 94 16.37 -20.50 -3.25
CA GLU A 94 17.35 -19.65 -3.95
C GLU A 94 16.64 -18.57 -4.77
N ASP A 95 15.59 -18.95 -5.49
CA ASP A 95 14.79 -18.04 -6.31
C ASP A 95 13.96 -17.06 -5.47
N GLN A 96 13.55 -17.45 -4.26
CA GLN A 96 12.88 -16.55 -3.31
C GLN A 96 13.74 -15.32 -2.98
N ASP A 97 15.06 -15.45 -2.88
CA ASP A 97 15.93 -14.31 -2.60
C ASP A 97 16.04 -13.35 -3.79
N MET A 98 15.97 -13.86 -5.01
CA MET A 98 15.83 -13.02 -6.21
C MET A 98 14.49 -12.27 -6.18
N LEU A 99 13.37 -12.97 -5.90
CA LEU A 99 12.05 -12.35 -5.87
C LEU A 99 11.92 -11.29 -4.77
N LYS A 100 12.56 -11.48 -3.60
CA LYS A 100 12.61 -10.47 -2.53
C LYS A 100 13.25 -9.16 -3.00
N LYS A 101 14.30 -9.21 -3.84
CA LYS A 101 14.98 -8.00 -4.37
C LYS A 101 14.04 -7.13 -5.22
N VAL A 102 13.07 -7.75 -5.89
CA VAL A 102 12.03 -7.05 -6.68
C VAL A 102 10.70 -6.89 -5.93
N ARG A 103 10.70 -7.05 -4.60
CA ARG A 103 9.53 -6.90 -3.73
C ARG A 103 8.39 -7.90 -4.00
N LEU A 104 8.71 -9.06 -4.55
CA LEU A 104 7.79 -10.19 -4.74
C LEU A 104 8.07 -11.30 -3.72
N SER A 105 8.19 -10.97 -2.44
CA SER A 105 8.68 -11.91 -1.42
C SER A 105 7.78 -13.15 -1.23
N ARG A 106 6.48 -13.02 -1.50
CA ARG A 106 5.47 -14.08 -1.34
C ARG A 106 4.35 -13.90 -2.39
N PRO A 107 4.61 -14.17 -3.68
CA PRO A 107 3.60 -14.02 -4.71
C PRO A 107 2.51 -15.08 -4.54
N MET A 108 1.28 -14.74 -4.89
CA MET A 108 0.14 -15.65 -4.83
C MET A 108 -0.84 -15.32 -5.95
N LYS A 109 -1.62 -16.33 -6.38
CA LYS A 109 -2.65 -16.11 -7.41
C LYS A 109 -3.80 -15.27 -6.84
N VAL A 110 -4.12 -14.20 -7.55
CA VAL A 110 -5.19 -13.26 -7.21
C VAL A 110 -6.13 -13.07 -8.39
N TYR A 111 -7.38 -12.68 -8.10
CA TYR A 111 -8.42 -12.46 -9.10
C TYR A 111 -9.05 -11.09 -8.89
N TYR A 112 -9.12 -10.30 -9.96
CA TYR A 112 -9.63 -8.94 -9.90
C TYR A 112 -11.02 -8.84 -9.24
N LYS A 113 -12.01 -9.65 -9.67
CA LYS A 113 -13.38 -9.61 -9.13
C LYS A 113 -13.46 -9.88 -7.63
N ARG A 114 -12.59 -10.74 -7.10
CA ARG A 114 -12.59 -11.13 -5.69
C ARG A 114 -11.77 -10.15 -4.85
N ASP A 115 -10.56 -9.85 -5.32
CA ASP A 115 -9.52 -9.22 -4.50
C ASP A 115 -9.48 -7.70 -4.69
N TYR A 116 -9.74 -7.19 -5.91
CA TYR A 116 -9.53 -5.77 -6.24
C TYR A 116 -10.81 -4.99 -6.54
N LEU A 117 -11.87 -5.64 -7.04
CA LEU A 117 -13.16 -4.99 -7.28
C LEU A 117 -13.73 -4.27 -6.03
N PRO A 118 -13.57 -4.75 -4.79
CA PRO A 118 -14.01 -4.00 -3.62
C PRO A 118 -13.35 -2.63 -3.46
N LEU A 119 -12.16 -2.41 -4.05
CA LEU A 119 -11.45 -1.13 -3.99
C LEU A 119 -12.15 -0.03 -4.78
N GLU A 120 -12.87 -0.37 -5.86
CA GLU A 120 -13.60 0.62 -6.67
C GLU A 120 -14.72 1.29 -5.87
N ARG A 121 -15.28 0.57 -4.88
CA ARG A 121 -16.27 1.13 -3.95
C ARG A 121 -15.72 2.22 -3.04
N LEU A 122 -14.40 2.39 -2.98
CA LEU A 122 -13.76 3.45 -2.21
C LEU A 122 -13.70 4.78 -2.98
N GLU A 123 -14.08 4.79 -4.26
CA GLU A 123 -14.09 5.98 -5.15
C GLU A 123 -12.77 6.77 -5.05
N LEU A 124 -11.64 6.07 -5.18
CA LEU A 124 -10.31 6.63 -4.92
C LEU A 124 -9.96 7.76 -5.90
N GLU A 125 -10.61 7.78 -7.06
CA GLU A 125 -10.46 8.80 -8.11
C GLU A 125 -10.81 10.19 -7.59
N ARG A 126 -11.74 10.29 -6.64
CA ARG A 126 -12.15 11.55 -6.01
C ARG A 126 -11.04 12.17 -5.15
N TYR A 127 -10.05 11.38 -4.78
CA TYR A 127 -8.92 11.80 -3.96
C TYR A 127 -7.63 11.95 -4.76
N LEU A 128 -7.68 11.67 -6.07
CA LEU A 128 -6.54 11.86 -6.96
C LEU A 128 -6.17 13.35 -6.99
N ILE A 129 -4.92 13.65 -6.63
CA ILE A 129 -4.34 14.96 -6.89
C ILE A 129 -3.45 14.74 -8.11
N ILE A 130 -3.97 15.08 -9.28
CA ILE A 130 -3.16 15.13 -10.50
C ILE A 130 -2.31 16.38 -10.31
N GLY A 131 -1.01 16.20 -10.10
CA GLY A 131 -0.08 17.32 -10.05
C GLY A 131 -0.15 18.07 -11.38
N GLY A 132 -0.72 19.27 -11.36
CA GLY A 132 -0.56 20.26 -12.40
C GLY A 132 0.51 21.23 -11.92
N GLU A 133 1.59 21.30 -12.70
CA GLU A 133 2.73 22.24 -12.69
C GLU A 133 3.30 22.68 -11.33
#